data_AF-A0A3P9CUI9-F1
#
_entry.id   AF-A0A3P9CUI9-F1
#
_cell.length_a   1.000
_cell.length_b   1.000
_cell.length_c   1.000
_cell.angle_alpha   90.00
_cell.angle_beta   90.00
_cell.angle_gamma   90.00
#
_symmetry.space_group_name_H-M   'P 1'
#
loop_
_entity.id
_entity.type
_entity.pdbx_description
1 polymer ?
#
loop_
_entity_poly.entity_id
_entity_poly.type
_entity_poly.pdbx_seq_one_letter_code
_entity_poly.pdbx_strand_id
1 'polypeptide(L)'
;SLYVSYPDCCRRYMRGKLPYSAIKGYSVQTDTEMCPINAIIFHTKKGKACANPALKWVIDAIDRIRKKAQKIHQRSSQLQK
;
A
#
# COMPACT_ATOMS: atom_id res chain seq x y z
N SER A 1 -4.92 -31.30 16.18
CA SER A 1 -5.23 -29.86 16.33
C SER A 1 -5.34 -29.21 14.97
N LEU A 2 -6.52 -28.69 14.63
CA LEU A 2 -6.70 -27.85 13.45
C LEU A 2 -6.07 -26.49 13.76
N TYR A 3 -4.91 -26.19 13.17
CA TYR A 3 -4.30 -24.88 13.29
C TYR A 3 -5.14 -23.87 12.50
N VAL A 4 -5.81 -22.96 13.20
CA VAL A 4 -6.42 -21.78 12.58
C VAL A 4 -5.27 -20.91 12.07
N SER A 5 -5.07 -20.89 10.76
CA SER A 5 -4.16 -19.96 10.11
C SER A 5 -4.78 -18.56 10.17
N TYR A 6 -4.28 -17.73 11.08
CA TYR A 6 -4.70 -16.32 11.12
C TYR A 6 -4.19 -15.61 9.87
N PRO A 7 -5.01 -14.78 9.21
CA PRO A 7 -4.55 -14.00 8.07
C PRO A 7 -3.35 -13.13 8.46
N ASP A 8 -2.28 -13.17 7.65
CA ASP A 8 -1.14 -12.27 7.77
C ASP A 8 -1.55 -10.86 7.33
N CYS A 9 -2.07 -10.08 8.27
CA CYS A 9 -2.52 -8.71 8.07
C CYS A 9 -1.85 -7.73 9.03
N CYS A 10 -1.95 -6.45 8.70
CA CYS A 10 -1.45 -5.37 9.52
C CYS A 10 -2.25 -5.29 10.82
N ARG A 11 -1.54 -5.36 11.95
CA ARG A 11 -2.10 -5.10 13.30
C ARG A 11 -1.54 -3.86 13.96
N ARG A 12 -0.47 -3.29 13.38
CA ARG A 12 0.20 -2.07 13.86
C ARG A 12 0.73 -1.28 12.68
N TYR A 13 0.80 0.04 12.85
CA TYR A 13 1.45 0.91 11.88
C TYR A 13 2.96 1.00 12.14
N MET A 14 3.73 1.12 11.06
CA MET A 14 5.13 1.52 11.10
C MET A 14 5.24 2.93 11.70
N ARG A 15 6.42 3.23 12.25
CA ARG A 15 6.76 4.59 12.70
C ARG A 15 7.54 5.32 11.61
N GLY A 16 7.36 6.63 11.52
CA GLY A 16 8.05 7.49 10.56
C GLY A 16 7.45 7.45 9.16
N LYS A 17 8.19 8.02 8.20
CA LYS A 17 7.80 8.14 6.78
C LYS A 17 8.76 7.33 5.92
N LEU A 18 8.22 6.58 4.96
CA LEU A 18 9.04 5.89 3.97
C LEU A 18 9.57 6.89 2.93
N PRO A 19 10.85 6.79 2.53
CA PRO A 19 11.33 7.44 1.33
C PRO A 19 10.52 6.96 0.13
N TYR A 20 10.03 7.88 -0.70
CA TYR A 20 9.17 7.49 -1.82
C TYR A 20 9.86 6.58 -2.84
N SER A 21 11.19 6.62 -2.93
CA SER A 21 12.00 5.72 -3.78
C SER A 21 11.94 4.25 -3.32
N ALA A 22 11.64 4.01 -2.04
CA ALA A 22 11.51 2.68 -1.47
C ALA A 22 10.14 2.05 -1.75
N ILE A 23 9.12 2.85 -2.08
CA ILE A 23 7.74 2.38 -2.32
C ILE A 23 7.60 1.91 -3.78
N LYS A 24 7.18 0.67 -3.96
CA LYS A 24 6.98 0.03 -5.27
C LYS A 24 5.52 -0.10 -5.65
N GLY A 25 4.63 -0.15 -4.67
CA GLY A 25 3.19 -0.24 -4.83
C GLY A 25 2.52 -0.21 -3.46
N TYR A 26 1.22 -0.44 -3.45
CA TYR A 26 0.45 -0.51 -2.22
C TYR A 26 -0.72 -1.50 -2.36
N SER A 27 -1.16 -2.02 -1.23
CA SER A 27 -2.45 -2.70 -1.07
C SER A 27 -3.28 -1.98 -0.01
N VAL A 28 -4.59 -2.18 -0.06
CA VAL A 28 -5.53 -1.65 0.94
C VAL A 28 -5.97 -2.81 1.81
N GLN A 29 -5.96 -2.60 3.13
CA GLN A 29 -6.58 -3.48 4.11
C GLN A 29 -7.72 -2.72 4.77
N THR A 30 -8.91 -3.32 4.73
CA THR A 30 -10.08 -2.87 5.48
C THR A 30 -10.12 -3.54 6.85
N ASP A 31 -10.81 -2.92 7.80
CA ASP A 31 -11.07 -3.53 9.10
C ASP A 31 -12.04 -4.72 8.97
N THR A 32 -11.63 -5.86 9.56
CA THR A 32 -12.43 -7.08 9.67
C THR A 32 -12.26 -7.66 11.07
N GLU A 33 -13.07 -8.66 11.43
CA GLU A 33 -12.96 -9.35 12.73
C GLU A 33 -11.54 -9.88 12.99
N MET A 34 -10.89 -10.45 11.97
CA MET A 34 -9.53 -10.98 12.09
C MET A 34 -8.43 -9.92 11.89
N CYS A 35 -8.75 -8.78 11.30
CA CYS A 35 -7.81 -7.70 10.97
C CYS A 35 -8.39 -6.34 11.38
N PRO A 36 -8.30 -5.98 12.67
CA PRO A 36 -9.14 -4.94 13.25
C PRO A 36 -8.70 -3.50 12.93
N ILE A 37 -7.77 -3.30 11.99
CA ILE A 37 -7.33 -1.96 11.60
C ILE A 37 -7.41 -1.75 10.09
N ASN A 38 -7.85 -0.56 9.72
CA ASN A 38 -7.69 -0.03 8.36
C ASN A 38 -6.21 0.32 8.13
N ALA A 39 -5.61 -0.15 7.04
CA ALA A 39 -4.20 0.08 6.75
C ALA A 39 -3.92 0.21 5.25
N ILE A 40 -2.94 1.05 4.93
CA ILE A 40 -2.28 1.02 3.62
C ILE A 40 -1.02 0.21 3.76
N ILE A 41 -0.89 -0.86 2.98
CA ILE A 41 0.28 -1.73 3.01
C ILE A 41 1.20 -1.31 1.87
N PHE A 42 2.27 -0.59 2.17
CA PHE A 42 3.28 -0.26 1.16
C PHE A 42 4.15 -1.48 0.86
N HIS A 43 4.28 -1.80 -0.43
CA HIS A 43 5.21 -2.80 -0.91
C HIS A 43 6.57 -2.13 -1.11
N THR A 44 7.58 -2.62 -0.41
CA THR A 44 8.96 -2.12 -0.51
C THR A 44 9.90 -3.25 -0.91
N LYS A 45 11.14 -2.90 -1.29
CA LYS A 45 12.18 -3.92 -1.54
C LYS A 45 12.48 -4.80 -0.32
N LYS A 46 12.25 -4.27 0.89
CA LYS A 46 12.52 -4.96 2.17
C LYS A 46 11.28 -5.69 2.72
N GLY A 47 10.18 -5.73 1.97
CA GLY A 47 8.92 -6.34 2.39
C GLY A 47 7.78 -5.34 2.54
N LYS A 48 6.74 -5.74 3.29
CA LYS A 48 5.52 -4.97 3.51
C LYS A 48 5.66 -4.01 4.68
N ALA A 49 5.14 -2.80 4.54
CA ALA A 49 5.10 -1.80 5.60
C ALA A 49 3.67 -1.27 5.79
N CYS A 50 3.11 -1.49 6.98
CA CYS A 50 1.76 -1.06 7.34
C CYS A 50 1.75 0.43 7.69
N ALA A 51 1.01 1.27 6.98
CA ALA A 51 0.93 2.70 7.20
C ALA A 51 -0.50 3.15 7.55
N ASN A 52 -0.60 4.17 8.41
CA ASN A 52 -1.87 4.73 8.85
C ASN A 52 -2.48 5.59 7.73
N PRO A 53 -3.66 5.23 7.18
CA PRO A 53 -4.31 6.00 6.12
C PRO A 53 -4.65 7.44 6.50
N ALA A 54 -4.76 7.77 7.80
CA ALA A 54 -5.06 9.12 8.28
C ALA A 54 -3.87 10.09 8.13
N LEU A 55 -2.65 9.60 7.89
CA LEU A 55 -1.48 10.47 7.75
C LEU A 55 -1.37 11.01 6.33
N LYS A 56 -1.26 12.34 6.20
CA LYS A 56 -1.18 13.03 4.90
C LYS A 56 -0.13 12.44 3.95
N TRP A 57 1.07 12.13 4.45
CA TRP A 57 2.14 11.60 3.61
C TRP A 57 1.81 10.24 2.97
N VAL A 58 0.94 9.45 3.60
CA VAL A 58 0.50 8.14 3.10
C VAL A 58 -0.38 8.34 1.87
N ILE A 59 -1.36 9.23 1.94
CA ILE A 59 -2.23 9.55 0.81
C ILE A 59 -1.43 10.23 -0.31
N ASP A 60 -0.54 11.18 0.03
CA ASP A 60 0.34 11.80 -0.97
C ASP A 60 1.22 10.77 -1.71
N ALA A 61 1.66 9.70 -1.01
CA ALA A 61 2.41 8.60 -1.63
C ALA A 61 1.54 7.79 -2.61
N ILE A 62 0.30 7.48 -2.23
CA ILE A 62 -0.67 6.77 -3.08
C ILE A 62 -0.95 7.56 -4.35
N ASP A 63 -1.20 8.87 -4.21
CA ASP A 63 -1.48 9.74 -5.36
C ASP A 63 -0.31 9.80 -6.32
N ARG A 64 0.93 9.81 -5.81
CA ARG A 64 2.12 9.75 -6.66
C ARG A 64 2.17 8.44 -7.48
N ILE A 65 1.81 7.31 -6.86
CA ILE A 65 1.78 6.00 -7.54
C ILE A 65 0.67 6.00 -8.60
N ARG A 66 -0.54 6.46 -8.26
CA ARG A 66 -1.68 6.57 -9.18
C ARG A 66 -1.36 7.46 -10.39
N LYS A 67 -0.82 8.65 -10.15
CA LYS A 67 -0.40 9.57 -11.23
C LYS A 67 0.66 8.94 -12.13
N LYS A 68 1.61 8.16 -11.58
CA LYS A 68 2.60 7.44 -12.38
C LYS A 68 1.93 6.38 -13.26
N ALA A 69 1.01 5.59 -12.72
CA ALA A 69 0.27 4.57 -13.47
C ALA A 69 -0.54 5.19 -14.61
N GLN A 70 -1.26 6.29 -14.33
CA GLN A 70 -2.03 7.03 -15.34
C GLN A 70 -1.14 7.54 -16.49
N LYS A 71 0.03 8.12 -16.18
CA LYS A 71 0.98 8.58 -17.21
C LYS A 71 1.49 7.44 -18.09
N ILE A 72 1.74 6.27 -17.51
CA ILE A 72 2.18 5.09 -18.27
C ILE A 72 1.04 4.63 -19.18
N HIS A 73 -0.17 4.49 -18.66
CA HIS A 73 -1.35 4.12 -19.45
C HIS A 73 -1.55 5.05 -20.65
N GLN A 74 -1.52 6.37 -20.42
CA GLN A 74 -1.66 7.37 -21.49
C GLN A 74 -0.61 7.20 -22.60
N ARG A 75 0.66 6.98 -22.24
CA ARG A 75 1.74 6.75 -23.21
C ARG A 75 1.54 5.46 -24.00
N SER A 76 1.18 4.37 -23.32
CA SER A 76 0.90 3.09 -23.97
C SER A 76 -0.28 3.21 -24.94
N SER A 77 -1.36 3.90 -24.56
CA SER A 77 -2.50 4.13 -25.43
C SER A 77 -2.20 5.05 -26.61
N GLN A 78 -1.26 5.99 -26.48
CA GLN A 78 -0.80 6.81 -27.61
C GLN A 78 0.04 6.01 -28.61
N LEU A 79 0.86 5.07 -28.15
CA LEU A 79 1.69 4.20 -29.00
C LEU A 79 0.89 3.10 -29.72
N GLN A 80 -0.33 2.82 -29.25
CA GLN A 80 -1.26 1.87 -29.86
C GLN A 80 -2.21 2.52 -30.89
N LYS A 81 -2.12 3.83 -31.08
CA LYS A 81 -2.79 4.57 -32.17
C LYS A 81 -1.86 4.66 -33.36
#